data_AF-A0A813IRP1-F1
#
_entry.id   AF-A0A813IRP1-F1
#
_cell.length_a   1.000
_cell.length_b   1.000
_cell.length_c   1.000
_cell.angle_alpha   90.00
_cell.angle_beta   90.00
_cell.angle_gamma   90.00
#
_symmetry.space_group_name_H-M   'P 1'
#
loop_
_entity.id
_entity.type
_entity.pdbx_description
1 polymer ?
#
loop_
_entity_poly.entity_id
_entity_poly.type
_entity_poly.pdbx_seq_one_letter_code
_entity_poly.pdbx_strand_id
1 'polypeptide(L)'
;VEPLLEVRGLLQLSNEAIYFQPHPNFSSKPVKQVPLSDVLHVFRRVYGIQANALEIITVSGDCLYLCFDAHGQCDQVARLLVEQRRSEPGPSPSPAALFGLAASVGGNVEGVLQDVRKMTALWQSGLLSNFHYLDFLNCAAGRSTNDFSQYPVFPWVLSDYTSETLDLDDLSVYRDLTKPVGALSEKRLAYFQERLAGMPEGEDRFLYGTHYSTPAYVIYWLLRAMPERMLRLHSGHFDAWARLFRSVAESWDSVN
;
A
#
# COMPACT_ATOMS: atom_id res chain seq x y z
N VAL A 1 2.28 -12.46 6.28
CA VAL A 1 2.65 -11.17 6.91
C VAL A 1 1.38 -10.40 7.15
N GLU A 2 1.22 -9.89 8.36
CA GLU A 2 0.29 -8.81 8.66
C GLU A 2 1.11 -7.57 8.97
N PRO A 3 0.53 -6.36 8.90
CA PRO A 3 1.30 -5.16 9.21
C PRO A 3 2.00 -5.24 10.57
N LEU A 4 3.33 -5.06 10.58
CA LEU A 4 4.21 -5.16 11.75
C LEU A 4 4.18 -6.52 12.49
N LEU A 5 3.69 -7.57 11.84
CA LEU A 5 3.67 -8.93 12.38
C LEU A 5 4.05 -9.94 11.29
N GLU A 6 5.19 -10.57 11.50
CA GLU A 6 5.65 -11.69 10.68
C GLU A 6 5.44 -13.01 11.43
N VAL A 7 4.79 -13.95 10.77
CA VAL A 7 4.64 -15.32 11.25
C VAL A 7 5.26 -16.21 10.21
N ARG A 8 6.32 -16.93 10.59
CA ARG A 8 6.94 -17.95 9.75
C ARG A 8 6.04 -19.17 9.69
N GLY A 9 6.16 -19.96 8.64
CA GLY A 9 5.30 -21.12 8.46
C GLY A 9 5.62 -21.90 7.22
N LEU A 10 4.89 -23.00 7.03
CA LEU A 10 4.94 -23.82 5.84
C LEU A 10 3.79 -23.42 4.91
N LEU A 11 4.12 -23.15 3.64
CA LEU A 11 3.14 -22.97 2.58
C LEU A 11 3.00 -24.30 1.82
N GLN A 12 1.77 -24.76 1.63
CA GLN A 12 1.44 -25.91 0.82
C GLN A 12 0.38 -25.53 -0.22
N LEU A 13 0.61 -25.93 -1.46
CA LEU A 13 -0.32 -25.74 -2.57
C LEU A 13 -0.87 -27.10 -2.98
N SER A 14 -2.18 -27.18 -3.12
CA SER A 14 -2.88 -28.33 -3.71
C SER A 14 -3.59 -27.88 -5.00
N ASN A 15 -4.33 -28.77 -5.63
CA ASN A 15 -5.26 -28.45 -6.72
C ASN A 15 -6.59 -27.82 -6.24
N GLU A 16 -6.86 -27.77 -4.92
CA GLU A 16 -8.13 -27.25 -4.38
C GLU A 16 -7.95 -25.93 -3.62
N ALA A 17 -6.84 -25.79 -2.90
CA ALA A 17 -6.60 -24.66 -2.00
C ALA A 17 -5.11 -24.39 -1.73
N ILE A 18 -4.86 -23.18 -1.25
CA ILE A 18 -3.61 -22.70 -0.66
C ILE A 18 -3.71 -22.88 0.85
N TYR A 19 -2.68 -23.49 1.46
CA TYR A 19 -2.61 -23.75 2.89
C TYR A 19 -1.37 -23.09 3.47
N PHE A 20 -1.55 -22.31 4.54
CA PHE A 20 -0.45 -21.74 5.31
C PHE A 20 -0.53 -22.23 6.75
N GLN A 21 0.48 -23.01 7.16
CA GLN A 21 0.61 -23.52 8.52
C GLN A 21 1.63 -22.65 9.29
N PRO A 22 1.19 -21.79 10.21
CA PRO A 22 2.11 -20.96 10.99
C PRO A 22 2.96 -21.79 11.96
N HIS A 23 4.20 -21.37 12.17
CA HIS A 23 5.13 -21.95 13.12
C HIS A 23 5.97 -20.86 13.82
N PRO A 24 5.86 -20.71 15.16
CA PRO A 24 4.88 -21.37 16.04
C PRO A 24 3.43 -20.94 15.74
N ASN A 25 2.47 -21.84 15.98
CA ASN A 25 1.05 -21.54 15.83
C ASN A 25 0.45 -21.13 17.19
N PHE A 26 0.00 -19.88 17.29
CA PHE A 26 -0.67 -19.34 18.48
C PHE A 26 -2.20 -19.29 18.35
N SER A 27 -2.75 -19.81 17.25
CA SER A 27 -4.18 -19.87 16.96
C SER A 27 -4.76 -21.23 17.33
N SER A 28 -6.07 -21.26 17.57
CA SER A 28 -6.84 -22.52 17.67
C SER A 28 -7.02 -23.21 16.31
N LYS A 29 -6.75 -22.51 15.20
CA LYS A 29 -6.81 -23.07 13.84
C LYS A 29 -5.43 -23.56 13.42
N PRO A 30 -5.26 -24.84 13.03
CA PRO A 30 -3.95 -25.38 12.69
C PRO A 30 -3.37 -24.78 11.40
N VAL A 31 -4.22 -24.37 10.46
CA VAL A 31 -3.85 -23.93 9.12
C VAL A 31 -4.79 -22.80 8.67
N LYS A 32 -4.25 -21.76 8.01
CA LYS A 32 -5.03 -20.81 7.22
C LYS A 32 -5.21 -21.39 5.82
N GLN A 33 -6.45 -21.57 5.39
CA GLN A 33 -6.80 -22.14 4.09
C GLN A 33 -7.48 -21.08 3.23
N VAL A 34 -7.07 -20.98 1.96
CA VAL A 34 -7.71 -20.16 0.94
C VAL A 34 -8.06 -21.07 -0.25
N PRO A 35 -9.34 -21.38 -0.49
CA PRO A 35 -9.75 -22.14 -1.67
C PRO A 35 -9.31 -21.44 -2.96
N LEU A 36 -8.84 -22.20 -3.95
CA LEU A 36 -8.42 -21.62 -5.23
C LEU A 36 -9.59 -20.98 -5.97
N SER A 37 -10.80 -21.52 -5.81
CA SER A 37 -12.04 -20.94 -6.33
C SER A 37 -12.39 -19.58 -5.74
N ASP A 38 -11.86 -19.26 -4.56
CA ASP A 38 -12.07 -17.98 -3.87
C ASP A 38 -10.95 -16.97 -4.20
N VAL A 39 -9.91 -17.36 -4.93
CA VAL A 39 -8.83 -16.43 -5.32
C VAL A 39 -9.32 -15.49 -6.42
N LEU A 40 -9.44 -14.20 -6.07
CA LEU A 40 -9.81 -13.14 -7.00
C LEU A 40 -8.57 -12.61 -7.74
N HIS A 41 -7.56 -12.16 -6.99
CA HIS A 41 -6.34 -11.56 -7.51
C HIS A 41 -5.08 -12.10 -6.84
N VAL A 42 -3.98 -12.14 -7.60
CA VAL A 42 -2.64 -12.50 -7.09
C VAL A 42 -1.65 -11.45 -7.58
N PHE A 43 -1.21 -10.59 -6.68
CA PHE A 43 -0.25 -9.53 -6.99
C PHE A 43 1.16 -9.96 -6.59
N ARG A 44 2.14 -9.63 -7.43
CA ARG A 44 3.55 -9.66 -7.01
C ARG A 44 3.85 -8.40 -6.22
N ARG A 45 4.56 -8.55 -5.12
CA ARG A 45 4.94 -7.46 -4.23
C ARG A 45 6.44 -7.49 -3.98
N VAL A 46 6.99 -6.29 -3.79
CA VAL A 46 8.31 -6.11 -3.21
C VAL A 46 8.14 -6.15 -1.70
N TYR A 47 9.03 -6.82 -0.99
CA TYR A 47 9.11 -6.78 0.45
C TYR A 47 10.55 -6.42 0.86
N GLY A 48 10.70 -5.34 1.63
CA GLY A 48 12.00 -4.71 1.84
C GLY A 48 12.58 -4.21 0.51
N ILE A 49 13.64 -4.87 0.04
CA ILE A 49 14.32 -4.55 -1.24
C ILE A 49 14.18 -5.65 -2.29
N GLN A 50 13.40 -6.70 -2.02
CA GLN A 50 13.34 -7.89 -2.86
C GLN A 50 11.93 -8.12 -3.41
N ALA A 51 11.81 -8.49 -4.68
CA ALA A 51 10.55 -8.89 -5.29
C ALA A 51 10.18 -10.34 -4.90
N ASN A 52 10.03 -10.59 -3.59
CA ASN A 52 9.90 -11.91 -3.00
C ASN A 52 8.58 -12.07 -2.22
N ALA A 53 7.54 -11.32 -2.58
CA ALA A 53 6.24 -11.42 -1.93
C ALA A 53 5.08 -11.58 -2.93
N LEU A 54 4.02 -12.23 -2.45
CA LEU A 54 2.74 -12.36 -3.13
C LEU A 54 1.62 -11.88 -2.23
N GLU A 55 0.71 -11.10 -2.80
CA GLU A 55 -0.52 -10.69 -2.15
C GLU A 55 -1.71 -11.32 -2.87
N ILE A 56 -2.42 -12.21 -2.17
CA ILE A 56 -3.56 -12.94 -2.70
C ILE A 56 -4.82 -12.33 -2.10
N ILE A 57 -5.69 -11.81 -2.96
CA ILE A 57 -6.98 -11.23 -2.58
C ILE A 57 -8.08 -12.22 -2.93
N THR A 58 -8.98 -12.46 -2.00
CA THR A 58 -10.11 -13.37 -2.18
C THR A 58 -11.38 -12.64 -2.65
N VAL A 59 -12.40 -13.38 -3.08
CA VAL A 59 -13.71 -12.80 -3.45
C VAL A 59 -14.42 -12.22 -2.23
N SER A 60 -14.18 -12.78 -1.03
CA SER A 60 -14.67 -12.23 0.24
C SER A 60 -14.01 -10.90 0.64
N GLY A 61 -12.93 -10.49 -0.04
CA GLY A 61 -12.13 -9.31 0.31
C GLY A 61 -11.05 -9.57 1.36
N ASP A 62 -10.84 -10.82 1.75
CA ASP A 62 -9.72 -11.21 2.61
C ASP A 62 -8.40 -11.19 1.84
N CYS A 63 -7.31 -11.05 2.60
CA CYS A 63 -5.96 -11.06 2.06
C CYS A 63 -5.08 -12.14 2.70
N LEU A 64 -4.27 -12.78 1.86
CA LEU A 64 -3.11 -13.58 2.26
C LEU A 64 -1.84 -12.97 1.65
N TYR A 65 -1.07 -12.28 2.48
CA TYR A 65 0.23 -11.72 2.12
C TYR A 65 1.37 -12.67 2.50
N LEU A 66 2.09 -13.19 1.52
CA LEU A 66 3.15 -14.18 1.66
C LEU A 66 4.49 -13.56 1.29
N CYS A 67 5.49 -13.72 2.14
CA CYS A 67 6.88 -13.37 1.83
C CYS A 67 7.71 -14.65 1.80
N PHE A 68 8.66 -14.72 0.86
CA PHE A 68 9.46 -15.90 0.60
C PHE A 68 10.94 -15.62 0.89
N ASP A 69 11.55 -16.43 1.75
CA ASP A 69 12.95 -16.26 2.15
C ASP A 69 13.92 -16.75 1.06
N ALA A 70 13.57 -17.84 0.37
CA ALA A 70 14.44 -18.45 -0.63
C ALA A 70 14.20 -17.89 -2.03
N HIS A 71 15.32 -17.65 -2.73
CA HIS A 71 15.33 -17.17 -4.11
C HIS A 71 14.53 -18.11 -5.02
N GLY A 72 13.69 -17.54 -5.90
CA GLY A 72 12.88 -18.28 -6.86
C GLY A 72 11.59 -18.93 -6.31
N GLN A 73 11.39 -19.02 -4.99
CA GLN A 73 10.16 -19.60 -4.43
C GLN A 73 8.92 -18.78 -4.78
N CYS A 74 9.01 -17.45 -4.68
CA CYS A 74 7.94 -16.53 -5.07
C CYS A 74 7.53 -16.76 -6.53
N ASP A 75 8.51 -16.87 -7.43
CA ASP A 75 8.27 -17.12 -8.85
C ASP A 75 7.63 -18.47 -9.10
N GLN A 76 8.13 -19.52 -8.43
CA GLN A 76 7.61 -20.87 -8.53
C GLN A 76 6.13 -20.92 -8.08
N VAL A 77 5.81 -20.35 -6.92
CA VAL A 77 4.44 -20.31 -6.39
C VAL A 77 3.53 -19.52 -7.33
N ALA A 78 3.96 -18.35 -7.77
CA ALA A 78 3.18 -17.53 -8.69
C ALA A 78 2.87 -18.29 -10.00
N ARG A 79 3.86 -18.99 -10.56
CA ARG A 79 3.69 -19.80 -11.77
C ARG A 79 2.67 -20.92 -11.57
N LEU A 80 2.78 -21.66 -10.47
CA LEU A 80 1.85 -22.76 -10.15
C LEU A 80 0.41 -22.27 -10.03
N LEU A 81 0.18 -21.13 -9.37
CA LEU A 81 -1.16 -20.54 -9.23
C LEU A 81 -1.78 -20.17 -10.59
N VAL A 82 -0.98 -19.70 -11.55
CA VAL A 82 -1.45 -19.40 -12.91
C VAL A 82 -1.76 -20.66 -13.70
N GLU A 83 -0.88 -21.66 -13.62
CA GLU A 83 -1.06 -22.95 -14.31
C GLU A 83 -2.35 -23.65 -13.84
N GLN A 84 -2.62 -23.62 -12.53
CA GLN A 84 -3.84 -24.19 -11.95
C GLN A 84 -5.10 -23.47 -12.43
N ARG A 85 -5.08 -22.13 -12.48
CA ARG A 85 -6.25 -21.33 -12.94
C ARG A 85 -6.60 -21.59 -14.41
N ARG A 86 -5.62 -21.90 -15.26
CA ARG A 86 -5.84 -22.24 -16.68
C ARG A 86 -6.47 -23.62 -16.88
N SER A 87 -6.39 -24.48 -15.87
CA SER A 87 -6.83 -25.88 -15.94
C SER A 87 -8.29 -26.08 -15.48
N GLU A 88 -8.88 -25.10 -14.82
CA GLU A 88 -10.28 -25.09 -14.37
C GLU A 88 -11.21 -24.55 -15.49
N PRO A 89 -12.19 -25.34 -15.99
CA PRO A 89 -13.21 -24.84 -16.92
C PRO A 89 -14.29 -24.06 -16.13
N GLY A 90 -13.97 -22.83 -15.74
CA GLY A 90 -14.88 -21.91 -15.04
C GLY A 90 -15.65 -20.96 -15.98
N PRO A 91 -16.79 -20.39 -15.54
CA PRO A 91 -17.65 -19.54 -16.37
C PRO A 91 -16.94 -18.25 -16.80
N SER A 92 -17.38 -17.70 -17.92
CA SER A 92 -16.88 -16.47 -18.55
C SER A 92 -16.48 -15.39 -17.53
N PRO A 93 -15.29 -14.78 -17.65
CA PRO A 93 -14.76 -13.86 -16.65
C PRO A 93 -15.70 -12.66 -16.47
N SER A 94 -16.09 -12.40 -15.22
CA SER A 94 -16.77 -11.15 -14.87
C SER A 94 -15.84 -9.96 -15.13
N PRO A 95 -16.36 -8.74 -15.36
CA PRO A 95 -15.53 -7.54 -15.51
C PRO A 95 -14.55 -7.31 -14.34
N ALA A 96 -14.91 -7.75 -13.13
CA ALA A 96 -14.03 -7.75 -11.95
C ALA A 96 -12.88 -8.78 -12.06
N ALA A 97 -13.13 -9.95 -12.66
CA ALA A 97 -12.08 -10.92 -12.96
C ALA A 97 -11.14 -10.42 -14.09
N LEU A 98 -11.66 -9.59 -15.01
CA LEU A 98 -10.86 -8.94 -16.05
C LEU A 98 -9.87 -7.91 -15.49
N PHE A 99 -10.29 -7.17 -14.44
CA PHE A 99 -9.43 -6.27 -13.66
C PHE A 99 -8.24 -6.98 -13.02
N GLY A 100 -8.50 -8.22 -12.55
CA GLY A 100 -7.48 -9.07 -11.96
C GLY A 100 -6.47 -9.62 -12.93
N LEU A 101 -6.92 -9.97 -14.13
CA LEU A 101 -6.15 -10.69 -15.13
C LEU A 101 -4.91 -9.93 -15.63
N ALA A 102 -4.93 -8.60 -15.56
CA ALA A 102 -3.89 -7.78 -16.15
C ALA A 102 -2.86 -7.28 -15.10
N ALA A 103 -3.25 -7.23 -13.82
CA ALA A 103 -2.32 -7.08 -12.70
C ALA A 103 -1.79 -8.42 -12.14
N SER A 104 -2.42 -9.55 -12.49
CA SER A 104 -2.07 -10.86 -11.93
C SER A 104 -0.93 -11.55 -12.67
N VAL A 105 0.15 -11.75 -11.91
CA VAL A 105 1.24 -12.69 -12.15
C VAL A 105 2.15 -12.39 -13.35
N GLY A 106 3.30 -11.80 -13.04
CA GLY A 106 4.39 -11.61 -13.99
C GLY A 106 4.14 -10.46 -14.97
N GLY A 107 3.51 -9.39 -14.50
CA GLY A 107 3.27 -8.19 -15.29
C GLY A 107 4.58 -7.67 -15.89
N ASN A 108 4.83 -8.03 -17.14
CA ASN A 108 5.64 -7.23 -18.03
C ASN A 108 5.22 -5.77 -17.78
N VAL A 109 6.19 -4.87 -17.58
CA VAL A 109 5.95 -3.44 -17.37
C VAL A 109 4.90 -2.92 -18.38
N GLU A 110 4.92 -3.46 -19.60
CA GLU A 110 3.93 -3.16 -20.63
C GLU A 110 2.47 -3.52 -20.26
N GLY A 111 2.22 -4.65 -19.59
CA GLY A 111 0.87 -5.04 -19.16
C GLY A 111 0.31 -4.09 -18.11
N VAL A 112 1.11 -3.75 -17.09
CA VAL A 112 0.73 -2.76 -16.08
C VAL A 112 0.48 -1.39 -16.73
N LEU A 113 1.35 -0.98 -17.66
CA LEU A 113 1.17 0.27 -18.41
C LEU A 113 -0.11 0.29 -19.24
N GLN A 114 -0.49 -0.85 -19.85
CA GLN A 114 -1.75 -0.97 -20.58
C GLN A 114 -2.97 -0.81 -19.66
N ASP A 115 -2.93 -1.39 -18.47
CA ASP A 115 -4.02 -1.22 -17.50
C ASP A 115 -4.10 0.20 -16.97
N VAL A 116 -2.96 0.80 -16.67
CA VAL A 116 -2.91 2.22 -16.29
C VAL A 116 -3.56 3.06 -17.37
N ARG A 117 -3.22 2.87 -18.65
CA ARG A 117 -3.85 3.62 -19.77
C ARG A 117 -5.38 3.43 -19.81
N LYS A 118 -5.88 2.20 -19.65
CA LYS A 118 -7.33 1.92 -19.62
C LYS A 118 -8.00 2.64 -18.44
N MET A 119 -7.40 2.54 -17.26
CA MET A 119 -7.91 3.14 -16.04
C MET A 119 -7.89 4.67 -16.09
N THR A 120 -6.86 5.25 -16.67
CA THR A 120 -6.79 6.69 -16.95
C THR A 120 -7.93 7.12 -17.87
N ALA A 121 -8.23 6.37 -18.94
CA ALA A 121 -9.33 6.70 -19.84
C ALA A 121 -10.70 6.63 -19.14
N LEU A 122 -10.92 5.63 -18.29
CA LEU A 122 -12.15 5.52 -17.48
C LEU A 122 -12.29 6.69 -16.51
N TRP A 123 -11.21 7.07 -15.82
CA TRP A 123 -11.17 8.22 -14.94
C TRP A 123 -11.44 9.54 -15.67
N GLN A 124 -10.76 9.77 -16.80
CA GLN A 124 -10.96 10.96 -17.64
C GLN A 124 -12.39 11.06 -18.20
N SER A 125 -13.05 9.92 -18.44
CA SER A 125 -14.46 9.88 -18.87
C SER A 125 -15.48 10.08 -17.74
N GLY A 126 -15.03 10.18 -16.49
CA GLY A 126 -15.89 10.31 -15.31
C GLY A 126 -16.54 8.99 -14.85
N LEU A 127 -16.21 7.86 -15.48
CA LEU A 127 -16.69 6.53 -15.07
C LEU A 127 -15.99 5.99 -13.82
N LEU A 128 -14.87 6.59 -13.44
CA LEU A 128 -14.11 6.24 -12.24
C LEU A 128 -13.88 7.51 -11.40
N SER A 129 -14.16 7.42 -10.10
CA SER A 129 -13.89 8.53 -9.18
C SER A 129 -12.39 8.70 -8.91
N ASN A 130 -11.98 9.90 -8.47
CA ASN A 130 -10.60 10.18 -8.07
C ASN A 130 -10.08 9.18 -7.03
N PHE A 131 -10.92 8.80 -6.06
CA PHE A 131 -10.57 7.84 -5.03
C PHE A 131 -10.19 6.48 -5.62
N HIS A 132 -11.06 5.89 -6.45
CA HIS A 132 -10.80 4.58 -7.04
C HIS A 132 -9.62 4.61 -8.03
N TYR A 133 -9.42 5.72 -8.73
CA TYR A 133 -8.27 5.87 -9.61
C TYR A 133 -6.95 5.93 -8.83
N LEU A 134 -6.90 6.70 -7.73
CA LEU A 134 -5.73 6.75 -6.86
C LEU A 134 -5.47 5.42 -6.16
N ASP A 135 -6.52 4.72 -5.71
CA ASP A 135 -6.40 3.39 -5.14
C ASP A 135 -5.80 2.38 -6.14
N PHE A 136 -6.30 2.40 -7.38
CA PHE A 136 -5.73 1.62 -8.47
C PHE A 136 -4.25 1.96 -8.72
N LEU A 137 -3.89 3.25 -8.79
CA LEU A 137 -2.50 3.67 -8.99
C LEU A 137 -1.58 3.21 -7.85
N ASN A 138 -2.06 3.25 -6.61
CA ASN A 138 -1.34 2.71 -5.46
C ASN A 138 -1.09 1.20 -5.62
N CYS A 139 -2.14 0.43 -5.95
CA CYS A 139 -2.02 -1.01 -6.15
C CYS A 139 -1.07 -1.37 -7.31
N ALA A 140 -1.16 -0.65 -8.44
CA ALA A 140 -0.28 -0.81 -9.60
C ALA A 140 1.18 -0.46 -9.30
N ALA A 141 1.41 0.50 -8.39
CA ALA A 141 2.74 0.87 -7.89
C ALA A 141 3.29 -0.12 -6.83
N GLY A 142 2.59 -1.22 -6.54
CA GLY A 142 3.03 -2.23 -5.59
C GLY A 142 2.64 -1.93 -4.13
N ARG A 143 1.87 -0.87 -3.87
CA ARG A 143 1.45 -0.51 -2.51
C ARG A 143 0.32 -1.40 -2.01
N SER A 144 0.30 -1.65 -0.71
CA SER A 144 -0.66 -2.53 -0.06
C SER A 144 -0.91 -2.09 1.38
N THR A 145 -2.15 -2.25 1.84
CA THR A 145 -2.51 -2.01 3.25
C THR A 145 -1.91 -3.07 4.19
N ASN A 146 -1.42 -4.19 3.65
CA ASN A 146 -0.82 -5.29 4.41
C ASN A 146 0.69 -5.09 4.68
N ASP A 147 1.31 -4.09 4.05
CA ASP A 147 2.70 -3.68 4.31
C ASP A 147 2.76 -2.18 4.62
N PHE A 148 2.95 -1.83 5.89
CA PHE A 148 3.02 -0.43 6.32
C PHE A 148 4.24 0.34 5.78
N SER A 149 5.29 -0.35 5.31
CA SER A 149 6.42 0.31 4.65
C SER A 149 6.04 0.81 3.25
N GLN A 150 5.03 0.19 2.63
CA GLN A 150 4.53 0.47 1.29
C GLN A 150 3.02 0.73 1.29
N TYR A 151 2.53 1.42 2.33
CA TYR A 151 1.11 1.72 2.48
C TYR A 151 0.59 2.61 1.33
N PRO A 152 -0.70 2.52 0.93
CA PRO A 152 -1.27 3.43 -0.05
C PRO A 152 -1.12 4.90 0.35
N VAL A 153 -0.82 5.76 -0.63
CA VAL A 153 -0.59 7.19 -0.45
C VAL A 153 -1.69 7.97 -1.15
N PHE A 154 -2.30 8.89 -0.39
CA PHE A 154 -3.28 9.85 -0.89
C PHE A 154 -2.78 11.26 -0.56
N PRO A 155 -3.00 12.24 -1.44
CA PRO A 155 -2.58 13.61 -1.19
C PRO A 155 -3.48 14.26 -0.14
N TRP A 156 -2.91 15.19 0.65
CA TRP A 156 -3.70 16.23 1.28
C TRP A 156 -4.42 17.04 0.19
N VAL A 157 -5.73 17.25 0.35
CA VAL A 157 -6.56 17.96 -0.63
C VAL A 157 -6.98 19.33 -0.10
N LEU A 158 -7.41 19.40 1.16
CA LEU A 158 -7.78 20.65 1.81
C LEU A 158 -6.56 21.27 2.49
N SER A 159 -6.59 22.59 2.65
CA SER A 159 -5.58 23.41 3.33
C SER A 159 -6.14 24.16 4.54
N ASP A 160 -7.46 24.21 4.71
CA ASP A 160 -8.12 24.82 5.86
C ASP A 160 -8.78 23.75 6.76
N TYR A 161 -8.30 23.69 7.99
CA TYR A 161 -8.78 22.80 9.05
C TYR A 161 -9.17 23.56 10.32
N THR A 162 -9.30 24.89 10.22
CA THR A 162 -9.55 25.78 11.35
C THR A 162 -10.90 26.48 11.27
N SER A 163 -11.41 26.71 10.06
CA SER A 163 -12.73 27.30 9.85
C SER A 163 -13.84 26.37 10.34
N GLU A 164 -14.86 26.95 10.97
CA GLU A 164 -16.05 26.22 11.42
C GLU A 164 -16.88 25.70 10.24
N THR A 165 -16.92 26.47 9.16
CA THR A 165 -17.58 26.12 7.90
C THR A 165 -16.61 26.24 6.74
N LEU A 166 -16.63 25.27 5.85
CA LEU A 166 -15.75 25.22 4.68
C LEU A 166 -16.55 25.46 3.40
N ASP A 167 -16.21 26.52 2.68
CA ASP A 167 -16.75 26.78 1.34
C ASP A 167 -15.93 25.99 0.30
N LEU A 168 -16.57 25.03 -0.36
CA LEU A 168 -15.91 24.18 -1.36
C LEU A 168 -15.82 24.86 -2.74
N ASP A 169 -16.48 26.00 -2.94
CA ASP A 169 -16.33 26.80 -4.15
C ASP A 169 -15.12 27.77 -4.05
N ASP A 170 -14.56 27.96 -2.85
CA ASP A 170 -13.35 28.75 -2.63
C ASP A 170 -12.09 27.94 -2.97
N LEU A 171 -11.37 28.33 -4.02
CA LEU A 171 -10.12 27.68 -4.41
C LEU A 171 -9.01 27.79 -3.35
N SER A 172 -9.11 28.74 -2.41
CA SER A 172 -8.10 28.95 -1.36
C SER A 172 -8.07 27.83 -0.32
N VAL A 173 -9.19 27.10 -0.14
CA VAL A 173 -9.29 25.99 0.82
C VAL A 173 -8.66 24.70 0.32
N TYR A 174 -8.16 24.70 -0.92
CA TYR A 174 -7.51 23.55 -1.53
C TYR A 174 -6.00 23.70 -1.53
N ARG A 175 -5.32 22.58 -1.27
CA ARG A 175 -3.88 22.47 -1.43
C ARG A 175 -3.50 22.54 -2.91
N ASP A 176 -2.45 23.28 -3.21
CA ASP A 176 -1.80 23.24 -4.52
C ASP A 176 -1.23 21.84 -4.79
N LEU A 177 -1.95 21.04 -5.59
CA LEU A 177 -1.58 19.68 -5.94
C LEU A 177 -0.39 19.60 -6.91
N THR A 178 0.03 20.72 -7.51
CA THR A 178 1.20 20.75 -8.42
C THR A 178 2.53 20.70 -7.67
N LYS A 179 2.50 20.98 -6.36
CA LYS A 179 3.69 21.02 -5.49
C LYS A 179 3.71 19.85 -4.52
N PRO A 180 4.89 19.34 -4.14
CA PRO A 180 5.03 18.47 -2.97
C PRO A 180 4.76 19.26 -1.69
N VAL A 181 4.38 18.56 -0.62
CA VAL A 181 4.05 19.17 0.70
C VAL A 181 5.18 20.06 1.22
N GLY A 182 6.44 19.61 1.12
CA GLY A 182 7.60 20.37 1.58
C GLY A 182 7.90 21.66 0.78
N ALA A 183 7.16 21.93 -0.31
CA ALA A 183 7.31 23.11 -1.15
C ALA A 183 6.07 24.03 -1.13
N LEU A 184 5.10 23.79 -0.24
CA LEU A 184 3.93 24.65 -0.09
C LEU A 184 4.29 25.99 0.57
N SER A 185 5.08 25.92 1.64
CA SER A 185 5.62 27.10 2.34
C SER A 185 6.95 27.54 1.73
N GLU A 186 7.01 28.76 1.21
CA GLU A 186 8.23 29.33 0.63
C GLU A 186 9.39 29.38 1.63
N LYS A 187 9.10 29.75 2.89
CA LYS A 187 10.09 29.78 3.97
C LYS A 187 10.69 28.41 4.22
N ARG A 188 9.86 27.37 4.22
CA ARG A 188 10.29 25.99 4.46
C ARG A 188 11.07 25.44 3.26
N LEU A 189 10.64 25.76 2.04
CA LEU A 189 11.37 25.41 0.82
C LEU A 189 12.76 26.05 0.80
N ALA A 190 12.87 27.34 1.15
CA ALA A 190 14.15 28.04 1.24
C ALA A 190 15.10 27.35 2.24
N TYR A 191 14.59 26.94 3.40
CA TYR A 191 15.37 26.14 4.36
C TYR A 191 15.89 24.83 3.76
N PHE A 192 15.08 24.08 3.02
CA PHE A 192 15.53 22.85 2.36
C PHE A 192 16.55 23.11 1.26
N GLN A 193 16.39 24.19 0.49
CA GLN A 193 17.33 24.60 -0.54
C GLN A 193 18.68 25.04 0.05
N GLU A 194 18.68 25.80 1.15
CA GLU A 194 19.89 26.18 1.87
C GLU A 194 20.62 24.94 2.42
N ARG A 195 19.88 24.02 3.05
CA ARG A 195 20.43 22.75 3.52
C ARG A 195 21.05 21.95 2.37
N LEU A 196 20.37 21.86 1.23
CA LEU A 196 20.87 21.20 0.02
C LEU A 196 22.15 21.87 -0.49
N ALA A 197 22.21 23.20 -0.50
CA ALA A 197 23.37 23.97 -0.93
C ALA A 197 24.60 23.76 -0.04
N GLY A 198 24.40 23.57 1.27
CA GLY A 198 25.46 23.26 2.23
C GLY A 198 25.93 21.80 2.24
N MET A 199 25.27 20.88 1.52
CA MET A 199 25.72 19.49 1.43
C MET A 199 26.98 19.36 0.57
N PRO A 200 27.91 18.45 0.92
CA PRO A 200 29.06 18.14 0.07
C PRO A 200 28.62 17.78 -1.36
N GLU A 201 29.40 18.21 -2.35
CA GLU A 201 29.16 17.82 -3.74
C GLU A 201 29.37 16.31 -3.93
N GLY A 202 28.38 15.64 -4.51
CA GLY A 202 28.34 14.18 -4.69
C GLY A 202 26.93 13.70 -5.09
N GLU A 203 26.79 12.39 -5.31
CA GLU A 203 25.56 11.77 -5.83
C GLU A 203 24.40 11.70 -4.81
N ASP A 204 24.65 11.94 -3.52
CA ASP A 204 23.68 11.75 -2.44
C ASP A 204 23.01 13.05 -1.93
N ARG A 205 22.87 14.07 -2.78
CA ARG A 205 22.20 15.33 -2.40
C ARG A 205 20.69 15.17 -2.42
N PHE A 206 19.99 15.61 -1.38
CA PHE A 206 18.54 15.50 -1.24
C PHE A 206 17.90 16.73 -0.60
N LEU A 207 16.65 17.01 -0.97
CA LEU A 207 15.85 18.07 -0.33
C LEU A 207 15.22 17.59 0.98
N TYR A 208 14.67 16.38 0.99
CA TYR A 208 13.89 15.84 2.10
C TYR A 208 14.60 14.65 2.73
N GLY A 209 15.01 14.79 4.00
CA GLY A 209 15.57 13.68 4.78
C GLY A 209 14.52 12.75 5.38
N THR A 210 13.23 13.06 5.18
CA THR A 210 12.09 12.27 5.65
C THR A 210 11.22 11.91 4.46
N HIS A 211 10.64 10.72 4.49
CA HIS A 211 9.77 10.21 3.44
C HIS A 211 8.31 10.45 3.80
N TYR A 212 7.44 10.74 2.82
CA TYR A 212 6.02 11.03 3.02
C TYR A 212 5.18 9.80 3.41
N SER A 213 5.73 8.59 3.25
CA SER A 213 5.08 7.32 3.55
C SER A 213 6.01 6.49 4.42
N THR A 214 5.67 6.29 5.69
CA THR A 214 6.45 5.45 6.60
C THR A 214 5.51 4.64 7.50
N PRO A 215 5.95 3.48 8.02
CA PRO A 215 5.14 2.72 8.96
C PRO A 215 4.70 3.53 10.18
N ALA A 216 5.59 4.39 10.68
CA ALA A 216 5.30 5.27 11.82
C ALA A 216 4.14 6.24 11.52
N TYR A 217 4.05 6.78 10.29
CA TYR A 217 2.95 7.64 9.91
C TYR A 217 1.63 6.90 9.77
N VAL A 218 1.64 5.67 9.24
CA VAL A 218 0.42 4.85 9.17
C VAL A 218 -0.12 4.58 10.58
N ILE A 219 0.77 4.20 11.50
CA ILE A 219 0.42 3.98 12.91
C ILE A 219 -0.06 5.26 13.59
N TYR A 220 0.59 6.39 13.33
CA TYR A 220 0.17 7.69 13.85
C TYR A 220 -1.31 7.97 13.54
N TRP A 221 -1.73 7.76 12.29
CA TRP A 221 -3.13 7.93 11.89
C TRP A 221 -4.05 6.85 12.45
N LEU A 222 -3.62 5.58 12.44
CA LEU A 222 -4.44 4.42 12.82
C LEU A 222 -4.40 4.09 14.33
N LEU A 223 -3.80 4.93 15.16
CA LEU A 223 -3.60 4.69 16.59
C LEU A 223 -4.85 4.17 17.32
N ARG A 224 -6.03 4.72 17.03
CA ARG A 224 -7.29 4.31 17.68
C ARG A 224 -7.85 3.00 17.12
N ALA A 225 -7.59 2.70 15.86
CA ALA A 225 -8.09 1.52 15.19
C ALA A 225 -7.19 0.29 15.41
N MET A 226 -5.89 0.50 15.58
CA MET A 226 -4.87 -0.56 15.70
C MET A 226 -3.85 -0.25 16.82
N PRO A 227 -4.30 -0.07 18.08
CA PRO A 227 -3.42 0.31 19.20
C PRO A 227 -2.33 -0.72 19.48
N GLU A 228 -2.56 -2.00 19.22
CA GLU A 228 -1.57 -3.06 19.39
C GLU A 228 -0.40 -2.94 18.41
N ARG A 229 -0.63 -2.37 17.21
CA ARG A 229 0.43 -2.13 16.23
C ARG A 229 1.36 -0.99 16.66
N MET A 230 0.82 0.01 17.36
CA MET A 230 1.62 1.06 18.02
C MET A 230 2.56 0.45 19.07
N LEU A 231 2.03 -0.40 19.95
CA LEU A 231 2.82 -1.06 20.98
C LEU A 231 3.94 -1.91 20.36
N ARG A 232 3.69 -2.57 19.24
CA ARG A 232 4.73 -3.33 18.52
C ARG A 232 5.83 -2.43 17.98
N LEU A 233 5.47 -1.30 17.37
CA LEU A 233 6.44 -0.35 16.80
C LEU A 233 7.31 0.30 17.89
N HIS A 234 6.75 0.54 19.07
CA HIS A 234 7.40 1.27 20.17
C HIS A 234 7.78 0.37 21.36
N SER A 235 8.18 -0.88 21.09
CA SER A 235 8.74 -1.79 22.10
C SER A 235 7.86 -1.95 23.36
N GLY A 236 6.56 -2.12 23.16
CA GLY A 236 5.57 -2.36 24.21
C GLY A 236 5.01 -1.11 24.90
N HIS A 237 5.38 0.09 24.45
CA HIS A 237 4.93 1.35 25.04
C HIS A 237 4.18 2.20 24.02
N PHE A 238 3.32 3.09 24.49
CA PHE A 238 2.83 4.18 23.64
C PHE A 238 3.91 5.24 23.50
N ASP A 239 3.90 5.97 22.38
CA ASP A 239 4.78 7.12 22.20
C ASP A 239 4.37 8.27 23.14
N ALA A 240 5.24 9.27 23.28
CA ALA A 240 4.96 10.44 24.09
C ALA A 240 3.66 11.11 23.63
N TRP A 241 2.82 11.50 24.59
CA TRP A 241 1.50 12.08 24.33
C TRP A 241 1.53 13.23 23.32
N ALA A 242 2.56 14.08 23.36
CA ALA A 242 2.74 15.20 22.45
C ALA A 242 2.99 14.80 20.98
N ARG A 243 3.30 13.53 20.69
CA ARG A 243 3.55 12.99 19.34
C ARG A 243 2.43 12.10 18.83
N LEU A 244 1.40 11.85 19.63
CA LEU A 244 0.24 11.07 19.19
C LEU A 244 -0.66 11.94 18.31
N PHE A 245 -1.31 11.33 17.31
CA PHE A 245 -2.31 12.01 16.52
C PHE A 245 -3.43 12.52 17.42
N ARG A 246 -3.86 13.78 17.27
CA ARG A 246 -4.89 14.40 18.13
C ARG A 246 -5.76 15.43 17.42
N SER A 247 -5.25 16.07 16.37
CA SER A 247 -5.98 17.05 15.58
C SER A 247 -5.49 17.01 14.15
N VAL A 248 -6.42 17.03 13.20
CA VAL A 248 -6.10 17.12 11.76
C VAL A 248 -5.45 18.46 11.44
N ALA A 249 -5.92 19.55 12.06
CA ALA A 249 -5.35 20.88 11.91
C ALA A 249 -3.89 20.93 12.39
N GLU A 250 -3.60 20.43 13.60
CA GLU A 250 -2.23 20.37 14.11
C GLU A 250 -1.32 19.50 13.21
N SER A 251 -1.84 18.39 12.66
CA SER A 251 -1.09 17.56 11.72
C SER A 251 -0.79 18.28 10.41
N TRP A 252 -1.75 19.03 9.86
CA TRP A 252 -1.57 19.85 8.67
C TRP A 252 -0.54 20.96 8.89
N ASP A 253 -0.65 21.70 9.99
CA ASP A 253 0.28 22.78 10.37
C ASP A 253 1.70 22.25 10.57
N SER A 254 1.86 21.01 11.07
CA SER A 254 3.17 20.39 11.21
C SER A 254 3.87 20.09 9.87
N VAL A 255 3.09 20.02 8.79
CA VAL A 255 3.58 19.69 7.44
C VAL A 255 3.44 20.84 6.45
N ASN A 256 2.91 22.01 6.81
CA ASN A 256 2.86 23.18 5.95
C ASN A 256 3.94 24.21 6.35
#